data_AF-A0A1V5BH63-F1
#
_entry.id   AF-A0A1V5BH63-F1
#
_cell.length_a   1.000
_cell.length_b   1.000
_cell.length_c   1.000
_cell.angle_alpha   90.00
_cell.angle_beta   90.00
_cell.angle_gamma   90.00
#
_symmetry.space_group_name_H-M   'P 1'
#
loop_
_entity.id
_entity.type
_entity.pdbx_description
1 polymer ?
#
loop_
_entity_poly.entity_id
_entity_poly.type
_entity_poly.pdbx_seq_one_letter_code
_entity_poly.pdbx_strand_id
1 'polypeptide(L)'
;MVAHTSIVFCRYIMLALENRENKDPRTLGDLFYYCCDELKDISFAEAFQLVLTMLKNTLRKHLTISDGALQDMINEFISCLPAFLKGRLQLSS
;
A
#
# COMPACT_ATOMS: atom_id res chain seq x y z
N MET A 1 -15.79 -38.79 31.42
CA MET A 1 -15.33 -37.41 31.71
C MET A 1 -15.05 -36.63 30.42
N VAL A 2 -14.21 -37.13 29.51
CA VAL A 2 -13.88 -36.47 28.21
C VAL A 2 -15.10 -36.14 27.35
N ALA A 3 -16.03 -37.10 27.15
CA ALA A 3 -17.22 -36.87 26.33
C ALA A 3 -18.12 -35.73 26.87
N HIS A 4 -18.29 -35.67 28.19
CA HIS A 4 -19.08 -34.62 28.83
C HIS A 4 -18.45 -33.24 28.65
N THR A 5 -17.13 -33.12 28.89
CA THR A 5 -16.41 -31.87 28.67
C THR A 5 -16.42 -31.44 27.20
N SER A 6 -16.27 -32.38 26.26
CA SER A 6 -16.36 -32.09 24.82
C SER A 6 -17.73 -31.55 24.42
N ILE A 7 -18.82 -32.12 24.94
CA ILE A 7 -20.19 -31.63 24.67
C ILE A 7 -20.40 -30.23 25.24
N VAL A 8 -19.94 -29.97 26.46
CA VAL A 8 -20.03 -28.64 27.09
C VAL A 8 -19.24 -27.61 26.28
N PHE A 9 -17.97 -27.90 25.93
CA PHE A 9 -17.16 -27.00 25.11
C PHE A 9 -17.78 -26.74 23.74
N CYS A 10 -18.31 -27.76 23.08
CA CYS A 10 -18.96 -27.61 21.78
C CYS A 10 -20.14 -26.63 21.85
N ARG A 11 -20.99 -26.73 22.88
CA ARG A 11 -22.11 -25.79 23.09
C ARG A 11 -21.63 -24.37 23.37
N TYR A 12 -20.58 -24.20 24.18
CA TYR A 12 -20.00 -22.88 24.44
C TYR A 12 -19.40 -22.26 23.18
N ILE A 13 -18.72 -23.05 22.35
CA ILE A 13 -18.17 -22.58 21.07
C ILE A 13 -19.30 -22.13 20.14
N MET A 14 -20.36 -22.94 20.01
CA MET A 14 -21.53 -22.59 19.19
C MET A 14 -22.19 -21.28 19.65
N LEU A 15 -22.42 -21.12 20.95
CA LEU A 15 -23.02 -19.91 21.52
C LEU A 15 -22.10 -18.69 21.40
N ALA A 16 -20.79 -18.87 21.57
CA ALA A 16 -19.82 -17.80 21.39
C ALA A 16 -19.75 -17.33 19.93
N LEU A 17 -19.87 -18.26 18.98
CA LEU A 17 -19.90 -17.97 17.54
C LEU A 17 -21.17 -17.21 17.15
N GLU A 18 -22.34 -17.68 17.58
CA GLU A 18 -23.63 -16.97 17.39
C GLU A 18 -23.63 -15.58 18.03
N ASN A 19 -23.08 -15.46 19.24
CA ASN A 19 -22.97 -14.17 19.91
C ASN A 19 -22.01 -13.21 19.19
N ARG A 20 -20.94 -13.72 18.56
CA ARG A 20 -20.04 -12.92 17.73
C ARG A 20 -20.72 -12.47 16.45
N GLU A 21 -21.38 -13.37 15.71
CA GLU A 21 -22.12 -13.00 14.48
C GLU A 21 -23.22 -11.96 14.75
N ASN A 22 -23.88 -12.02 15.90
CA ASN A 22 -24.94 -11.08 16.26
C ASN A 22 -24.46 -9.77 16.92
N LYS A 23 -23.26 -9.72 17.52
CA LYS A 23 -22.77 -8.54 18.26
C LYS A 23 -21.53 -7.87 17.67
N ASP A 24 -20.72 -8.59 16.91
CA ASP A 24 -19.52 -8.08 16.26
C ASP A 24 -19.96 -7.60 14.88
N PRO A 25 -20.19 -6.29 14.68
CA PRO A 25 -20.48 -5.83 13.35
C PRO A 25 -19.16 -6.02 12.58
N ARG A 26 -19.14 -6.96 11.63
CA ARG A 26 -18.07 -7.07 10.62
C ARG A 26 -17.78 -5.73 9.93
N THR A 27 -18.59 -4.69 10.16
CA THR A 27 -18.42 -3.31 9.69
C THR A 27 -17.00 -2.78 9.81
N LEU A 28 -16.24 -3.05 10.89
CA LEU A 28 -14.85 -2.55 10.91
C LEU A 28 -13.96 -3.34 9.95
N GLY A 29 -14.03 -4.67 9.96
CA GLY A 29 -13.26 -5.50 9.02
C GLY A 29 -13.60 -5.21 7.56
N ASP A 30 -14.89 -5.09 7.25
CA ASP A 30 -15.39 -4.76 5.92
C ASP A 30 -15.05 -3.32 5.54
N LEU A 31 -15.13 -2.35 6.46
CA LEU A 31 -14.66 -0.98 6.23
C LEU A 31 -13.16 -0.94 5.94
N PHE A 32 -12.34 -1.64 6.73
CA PHE A 32 -10.90 -1.76 6.45
C PHE A 32 -10.63 -2.43 5.12
N TYR A 33 -11.38 -3.48 4.77
CA TYR A 33 -11.29 -4.14 3.48
C TYR A 33 -11.64 -3.18 2.33
N TYR A 34 -12.77 -2.48 2.40
CA TYR A 34 -13.16 -1.48 1.39
C TYR A 34 -12.17 -0.33 1.32
N CYS A 35 -11.66 0.16 2.46
CA CYS A 35 -10.62 1.18 2.46
C CYS A 35 -9.33 0.67 1.80
N CYS A 36 -8.92 -0.57 2.05
CA CYS A 36 -7.73 -1.15 1.41
C CYS A 36 -7.95 -1.49 -0.07
N ASP A 37 -9.15 -1.89 -0.47
CA ASP A 37 -9.54 -2.18 -1.86
C ASP A 37 -9.67 -0.88 -2.69
N GLU A 38 -10.22 0.18 -2.09
CA GLU A 38 -10.29 1.52 -2.70
C GLU A 38 -8.93 2.21 -2.76
N LEU A 39 -8.02 1.91 -1.83
CA LEU A 39 -6.61 2.31 -1.92
C LEU A 39 -5.96 1.54 -3.06
N LYS A 40 -6.14 2.04 -4.28
CA LYS A 40 -5.54 1.52 -5.51
C LYS A 40 -4.07 1.19 -5.25
N ASP A 41 -3.70 -0.08 -5.37
CA ASP A 41 -2.31 -0.54 -5.27
C ASP A 41 -1.46 0.29 -6.24
N ILE A 42 -0.71 1.26 -5.72
CA ILE A 42 0.16 2.09 -6.53
C ILE A 42 1.31 1.20 -6.97
N SER A 43 1.49 1.05 -8.28
CA SER A 43 2.62 0.30 -8.80
C SER A 43 3.94 0.97 -8.36
N PHE A 44 4.99 0.17 -8.23
CA PHE A 44 6.32 0.70 -7.89
C PHE A 44 6.75 1.86 -8.81
N ALA A 45 6.40 1.79 -10.10
CA ALA A 45 6.68 2.84 -11.07
C ALA A 45 5.93 4.15 -10.77
N GLU A 46 4.63 4.07 -10.47
CA GLU A 46 3.81 5.24 -10.12
C GLU A 46 4.27 5.89 -8.81
N ALA A 47 4.58 5.07 -7.79
CA ALA A 47 5.08 5.56 -6.51
C ALA A 47 6.43 6.30 -6.70
N PHE A 48 7.31 5.73 -7.52
CA PHE A 48 8.60 6.34 -7.82
C PHE A 48 8.46 7.66 -8.61
N GLN A 49 7.57 7.71 -9.59
CA GLN A 49 7.26 8.94 -10.33
C GLN A 49 6.71 10.04 -9.41
N LEU A 50 5.86 9.68 -8.44
CA LEU A 50 5.34 10.62 -7.45
C LEU A 50 6.46 11.21 -6.59
N VAL A 51 7.38 10.38 -6.11
CA VAL A 51 8.56 10.82 -5.34
C VAL A 51 9.42 11.78 -6.17
N LEU A 52 9.72 11.45 -7.44
CA LEU A 52 10.48 12.33 -8.33
C LEU A 52 9.77 13.67 -8.58
N THR A 53 8.45 13.66 -8.71
CA THR A 53 7.65 14.88 -8.90
C THR A 53 7.70 15.77 -7.67
N MET A 54 7.57 15.18 -6.47
CA MET A 54 7.67 15.90 -5.20
C MET A 54 9.07 16.48 -4.99
N LEU A 55 10.10 15.74 -5.37
CA LEU A 55 11.48 16.20 -5.35
C LEU A 55 11.66 17.41 -6.30
N LYS A 56 11.23 17.30 -7.56
CA LYS A 56 11.27 18.42 -8.53
C LYS A 56 10.60 19.68 -7.99
N ASN A 57 9.41 19.55 -7.41
CA ASN A 57 8.66 20.67 -6.86
C ASN A 57 9.36 21.29 -5.64
N THR A 58 9.96 20.47 -4.78
CA THR A 58 10.74 20.94 -3.64
C THR A 58 12.00 21.69 -4.10
N LEU A 59 12.72 21.15 -5.09
CA LEU A 59 13.91 21.79 -5.66
C LEU A 59 13.55 23.14 -6.29
N ARG A 60 12.46 23.24 -7.06
CA ARG A 60 11.98 24.52 -7.61
C ARG A 60 11.68 25.58 -6.56
N LYS A 61 11.25 25.19 -5.35
CA LYS A 61 10.96 26.13 -4.25
C LYS A 61 12.22 26.69 -3.60
N HIS A 62 13.29 25.90 -3.54
CA HIS A 62 14.51 26.27 -2.80
C HIS A 62 15.68 26.67 -3.70
N LEU A 63 15.63 26.33 -4.99
CA LEU A 63 16.69 26.57 -5.96
C LEU A 63 16.11 27.30 -7.16
N THR A 64 16.73 28.41 -7.56
CA THR A 64 16.48 29.06 -8.84
C THR A 64 17.18 28.29 -9.95
N ILE A 65 16.55 27.21 -10.40
CA ILE A 65 17.01 26.34 -11.49
C ILE A 65 15.98 26.41 -12.62
N SER A 66 16.45 26.42 -13.88
CA SER A 66 15.58 26.35 -15.05
C SER A 66 14.97 24.96 -15.22
N ASP A 67 13.78 24.88 -15.80
CA ASP A 67 13.10 23.59 -16.01
C ASP A 67 13.91 22.63 -16.88
N GLY A 68 14.66 23.14 -17.85
CA GLY A 68 15.58 22.34 -18.67
C GLY A 68 16.68 21.69 -17.83
N ALA A 69 17.39 22.48 -17.02
CA ALA A 69 18.46 21.99 -16.17
C ALA A 69 17.96 20.99 -15.10
N LEU A 70 16.74 21.21 -14.57
CA LEU A 70 16.12 20.27 -13.64
C LEU A 70 15.74 18.95 -14.32
N GLN A 71 15.27 19.00 -15.57
CA GLN A 71 14.95 17.80 -16.32
C GLN A 71 16.22 17.00 -16.69
N ASP A 72 17.29 17.70 -17.08
CA ASP A 72 18.59 17.08 -17.38
C ASP A 72 19.17 16.35 -16.16
N MET A 73 19.13 17.00 -14.98
CA MET A 73 19.55 16.39 -13.71
C MET A 73 18.76 15.12 -13.39
N ILE A 74 17.45 15.12 -13.64
CA ILE A 74 16.58 13.97 -13.36
C ILE A 74 16.85 12.84 -14.37
N ASN A 75 17.10 13.17 -15.63
CA ASN A 75 17.50 12.19 -16.63
C ASN A 75 18.85 11.56 -16.28
N GLU A 76 19.82 12.36 -15.83
CA GLU A 76 21.13 11.88 -15.38
C GLU A 76 20.99 10.98 -14.15
N PHE A 77 20.18 11.38 -13.16
CA PHE A 77 19.86 10.55 -12.00
C PHE A 77 19.26 9.19 -12.40
N ILE A 78 18.30 9.17 -13.33
CA ILE A 78 17.70 7.94 -13.87
C ILE A 78 18.77 7.09 -14.58
N SER A 79 19.70 7.73 -15.30
CA SER A 79 20.81 7.03 -15.97
C SER A 79 21.77 6.35 -14.99
N CYS A 80 21.92 6.87 -13.77
CA CYS A 80 22.74 6.28 -12.72
C CYS A 80 22.03 5.16 -11.94
N LEU A 81 20.74 4.94 -12.15
CA LEU A 81 20.02 3.89 -11.43
C LEU A 81 20.54 2.48 -11.79
N PRO A 82 20.61 1.57 -10.81
CA PRO A 82 20.86 0.15 -11.03
C PRO A 82 19.95 -0.47 -12.10
N ALA A 83 20.49 -1.40 -12.89
CA ALA A 83 19.77 -2.06 -13.99
C ALA A 83 18.46 -2.73 -13.53
N PHE A 84 18.46 -3.33 -12.33
CA PHE A 84 17.25 -3.96 -11.77
C PHE A 84 16.14 -2.94 -11.49
N LEU A 85 16.47 -1.71 -11.09
CA LEU A 85 15.46 -0.65 -10.87
C LEU A 85 14.94 -0.13 -12.20
N LYS A 86 15.80 0.08 -13.20
CA LYS A 86 15.38 0.52 -14.54
C LYS A 86 14.38 -0.46 -15.18
N GLY A 87 14.62 -1.76 -15.06
CA GLY A 87 13.69 -2.79 -15.56
C GLY A 87 12.35 -2.81 -14.82
N ARG A 88 12.33 -2.44 -13.52
CA ARG A 88 11.12 -2.40 -12.68
C ARG A 88 10.29 -1.13 -12.87
N LEU A 89 10.92 -0.04 -13.31
CA LEU A 89 10.26 1.23 -13.53
C LEU A 89 9.52 1.30 -14.87
N GLN A 90 9.63 0.28 -15.73
CA GLN A 90 9.08 0.27 -17.09
C GLN A 90 9.31 1.62 -17.80
N LEU A 91 10.51 2.19 -17.62
CA LEU A 91 10.96 3.36 -18.37
C LEU A 91 11.29 2.87 -19.78
N SER A 92 10.28 2.39 -20.50
CA SER A 92 10.38 2.07 -21.91
C SER A 92 10.46 3.38 -22.68
N SER A 93 11.57 3.51 -23.40
CA SER A 93 11.90 4.43 -24.49
C SER A 93 10.80 5.38 -24.98
#